data_AF-A0A535CLP8-F1
#
_entry.id   AF-A0A535CLP8-F1
#
_cell.length_a   1.000
_cell.length_b   1.000
_cell.length_c   1.000
_cell.angle_alpha   90.00
_cell.angle_beta   90.00
_cell.angle_gamma   90.00
#
_symmetry.space_group_name_H-M   'P 1'
#
loop_
_entity.id
_entity.type
_entity.pdbx_description
1 polymer ?
#
loop_
_entity_poly.entity_id
_entity_poly.type
_entity_poly.pdbx_seq_one_letter_code
_entity_poly.pdbx_strand_id
1 'polypeptide(L)'
;ERARVADLESGRAGLQLVKITGSSFAEFARDEHTTLPERPDRPLYIWCDIGWRYTEPRDALGDKPARYVAGEQVADLAASVFHEFVSLSIQHLVHEIGQRMFLRWPQLSEVSFEAQNRLWDLAGESSDDERLKVYADPRPPFGRIGLRLRRE
;
A
#
# COMPACT_ATOMS: atom_id res chain seq x y z
N GLU A 1 21.07 9.25 35.38
CA GLU A 1 20.65 8.24 34.38
C GLU A 1 21.03 8.70 32.98
N ARG A 2 21.45 7.80 32.10
CA ARG A 2 21.59 8.10 30.66
C ARG A 2 20.26 7.79 29.98
N ALA A 3 19.81 8.68 29.10
CA ALA A 3 18.61 8.46 28.30
C ALA A 3 18.72 7.16 27.47
N ARG A 4 17.63 6.40 27.40
CA ARG A 4 17.51 5.18 26.61
C ARG A 4 16.38 5.34 25.60
N VAL A 5 16.61 4.88 24.37
CA VAL A 5 15.54 4.73 23.37
C VAL A 5 14.60 3.62 23.85
N ALA A 6 13.36 4.02 24.19
CA ALA A 6 12.32 3.09 24.63
C ALA A 6 11.61 2.43 23.45
N ASP A 7 11.53 3.14 22.32
CA ASP A 7 10.90 2.66 21.11
C ASP A 7 11.50 3.32 19.86
N LEU A 8 11.53 2.60 18.73
CA LEU A 8 12.03 3.12 17.45
C LEU A 8 11.28 2.50 16.28
N GLU A 9 10.80 3.36 15.39
CA GLU A 9 10.12 2.99 14.13
C GLU A 9 10.68 3.86 13.01
N SER A 10 10.84 3.26 11.83
CA SER A 10 11.21 3.94 10.59
C SER A 10 10.01 3.92 9.64
N GLY A 11 10.00 4.80 8.64
CA GLY A 11 8.90 4.82 7.70
C GLY A 11 9.18 5.61 6.43
N ARG A 12 8.36 5.32 5.42
CA ARG A 12 8.23 6.07 4.17
C ARG A 12 6.79 6.56 4.06
N ALA A 13 6.60 7.86 4.23
CA ALA A 13 5.30 8.51 4.17
C ALA A 13 5.08 9.25 2.84
N GLY A 14 3.81 9.47 2.50
CA GLY A 14 3.38 10.28 1.36
C GLY A 14 3.54 9.60 0.01
N LEU A 15 3.56 8.25 -0.04
CA LEU A 15 3.55 7.56 -1.33
C LEU A 15 2.17 7.68 -1.96
N GLN A 16 2.15 8.14 -3.21
CA GLN A 16 0.92 8.23 -4.01
C GLN A 16 1.15 7.45 -5.30
N LEU A 17 0.43 6.34 -5.44
CA LEU A 17 0.66 5.38 -6.51
C LEU A 17 -0.64 5.10 -7.25
N VAL A 18 -0.61 5.15 -8.57
CA VAL A 18 -1.73 4.78 -9.43
C VAL A 18 -1.32 3.68 -10.40
N LYS A 19 -2.19 2.68 -10.54
CA LYS A 19 -2.09 1.62 -11.54
C LYS A 19 -3.41 1.58 -12.30
N ILE A 20 -3.36 1.66 -13.64
CA ILE A 20 -4.55 1.88 -14.47
C ILE A 20 -5.36 0.61 -14.79
N THR A 21 -4.80 -0.57 -14.52
CA THR A 21 -5.42 -1.90 -14.73
C THR A 21 -4.73 -2.93 -13.82
N GLY A 22 -5.27 -4.15 -13.73
CA GLY A 22 -4.71 -5.23 -12.91
C GLY A 22 -5.05 -5.04 -11.43
N SER A 23 -6.19 -4.42 -11.15
CA SER A 23 -6.81 -4.42 -9.82
C SER A 23 -8.28 -4.75 -9.94
N SER A 24 -8.74 -5.74 -9.19
CA SER A 24 -10.16 -6.03 -9.05
C SER A 24 -10.68 -5.55 -7.69
N PHE A 25 -12.00 -5.40 -7.61
CA PHE A 25 -12.76 -5.30 -6.37
C PHE A 25 -14.15 -5.85 -6.63
N ALA A 26 -14.31 -7.14 -6.36
CA ALA A 26 -15.49 -7.95 -6.58
C ALA A 26 -15.67 -8.92 -5.41
N GLU A 27 -16.81 -9.62 -5.35
CA GLU A 27 -17.09 -10.68 -4.37
C GLU A 27 -17.09 -10.19 -2.90
N PHE A 28 -17.36 -8.91 -2.68
CA PHE A 28 -17.58 -8.35 -1.34
C PHE A 28 -19.01 -8.63 -0.86
N ALA A 29 -19.19 -8.65 0.47
CA ALA A 29 -20.51 -8.85 1.08
C ALA A 29 -21.54 -7.84 0.52
N ARG A 30 -22.76 -8.32 0.25
CA ARG A 30 -23.85 -7.51 -0.29
C ARG A 30 -25.07 -7.60 0.62
N ASP A 31 -25.64 -6.43 0.89
CA ASP A 31 -26.84 -6.22 1.71
C ASP A 31 -27.63 -5.01 1.19
N GLU A 32 -28.67 -4.58 1.93
CA GLU A 32 -29.48 -3.41 1.60
C GLU A 32 -28.70 -2.08 1.50
N HIS A 33 -27.49 -2.01 2.03
CA HIS A 33 -26.64 -0.81 2.00
C HIS A 33 -25.63 -0.83 0.84
N THR A 34 -25.51 -1.95 0.13
CA THR A 34 -24.47 -2.17 -0.86
C THR A 34 -24.88 -1.68 -2.25
N THR A 35 -24.52 -0.43 -2.55
CA THR A 35 -24.75 0.20 -3.87
C THR A 35 -23.56 0.12 -4.81
N LEU A 36 -22.38 -0.22 -4.30
CA LEU A 36 -21.15 -0.26 -5.08
C LEU A 36 -21.20 -1.41 -6.12
N PRO A 37 -20.91 -1.14 -7.41
CA PRO A 37 -20.79 -2.18 -8.41
C PRO A 37 -19.47 -2.94 -8.25
N GLU A 38 -19.50 -4.22 -8.60
CA GLU A 38 -18.29 -5.01 -8.73
C GLU A 38 -17.48 -4.54 -9.94
N ARG A 39 -16.15 -4.58 -9.81
CA ARG A 39 -15.23 -4.23 -10.89
C ARG A 39 -14.17 -5.32 -10.99
N PRO A 40 -14.24 -6.21 -12.00
CA PRO A 40 -13.22 -7.24 -12.20
C PRO A 40 -11.88 -6.64 -12.63
N ASP A 41 -11.91 -5.45 -13.24
CA ASP A 41 -10.74 -4.62 -13.47
C ASP A 41 -11.09 -3.14 -13.28
N ARG A 42 -10.19 -2.40 -12.64
CA ARG A 42 -10.29 -0.95 -12.43
C ARG A 42 -8.90 -0.34 -12.26
N PRO A 43 -8.74 0.97 -12.53
CA PRO A 43 -7.65 1.71 -11.96
C PRO A 43 -7.71 1.61 -10.43
N LEU A 44 -6.55 1.62 -9.80
CA LEU A 44 -6.39 1.75 -8.36
C LEU A 44 -5.46 2.91 -8.08
N TYR A 45 -5.93 3.89 -7.32
CA TYR A 45 -5.14 5.02 -6.85
C TYR A 45 -5.10 4.98 -5.32
N ILE A 46 -3.90 4.83 -4.76
CA ILE A 46 -3.68 4.76 -3.32
C ILE A 46 -2.76 5.87 -2.83
N TRP A 47 -3.06 6.38 -1.64
CA TRP A 47 -2.07 7.07 -0.81
C TRP A 47 -1.65 6.12 0.30
N CYS A 48 -0.36 5.96 0.53
CA CYS A 48 0.17 4.93 1.43
C CYS A 48 1.36 5.45 2.24
N ASP A 49 1.26 5.29 3.55
CA ASP A 49 2.39 5.39 4.46
C ASP A 49 2.80 3.98 4.89
N ILE A 50 4.10 3.68 4.80
CA ILE A 50 4.67 2.38 5.13
C ILE A 50 5.65 2.57 6.28
N GLY A 51 5.39 1.90 7.41
CA GLY A 51 6.29 1.87 8.57
C GLY A 51 6.96 0.50 8.71
N TRP A 52 8.11 0.48 9.37
CA TRP A 52 8.80 -0.76 9.73
C TRP A 52 9.61 -0.63 11.01
N ARG A 53 9.79 -1.77 11.67
CA ARG A 53 10.61 -1.90 12.87
C ARG A 53 11.65 -2.98 12.67
N TYR A 54 12.83 -2.73 13.19
CA TYR A 54 13.92 -3.68 13.21
C TYR A 54 13.81 -4.59 14.42
N THR A 55 14.28 -5.83 14.30
CA THR A 55 14.46 -6.72 15.45
C THR A 55 15.52 -6.16 16.41
N GLU A 56 16.59 -5.57 15.87
CA GLU A 56 17.61 -4.83 16.62
C GLU A 56 17.51 -3.33 16.28
N PRO A 57 17.00 -2.48 17.19
CA PRO A 57 16.82 -1.04 16.93
C PRO A 57 18.08 -0.32 16.46
N ARG A 58 19.28 -0.79 16.83
CA ARG A 58 20.55 -0.19 16.37
C ARG A 58 20.76 -0.29 14.86
N ASP A 59 20.14 -1.25 14.18
CA ASP A 59 20.24 -1.37 12.73
C ASP A 59 19.65 -0.15 11.99
N ALA A 60 18.73 0.58 12.63
CA ALA A 60 18.17 1.82 12.11
C ALA A 60 19.13 3.02 12.21
N LEU A 61 20.21 2.91 12.99
CA LEU A 61 21.13 4.03 13.23
C LEU A 61 22.24 4.15 12.18
N GLY A 62 22.35 3.18 11.27
CA GLY A 62 23.34 3.20 10.20
C GLY A 62 24.75 2.76 10.61
N ASP A 63 24.98 2.35 11.86
CA ASP A 63 26.26 1.80 12.34
C ASP A 63 26.76 0.61 11.49
N LYS A 64 25.80 -0.17 10.95
CA LYS A 64 26.03 -1.23 9.99
C LYS A 64 25.24 -0.91 8.72
N PRO A 65 25.80 -0.16 7.75
CA PRO A 65 25.05 0.33 6.59
C PRO A 65 24.35 -0.77 5.78
N ALA A 66 24.94 -1.97 5.71
CA ALA A 66 24.34 -3.13 5.02
C ALA A 66 23.04 -3.67 5.66
N ARG A 67 22.76 -3.31 6.92
CA ARG A 67 21.54 -3.70 7.65
C ARG A 67 20.48 -2.62 7.65
N TYR A 68 20.85 -1.39 7.31
CA TYR A 68 19.92 -0.27 7.21
C TYR A 68 19.00 -0.44 6.00
N VAL A 69 17.72 -0.16 6.18
CA VAL A 69 16.67 -0.18 5.16
C VAL A 69 16.31 1.27 4.85
N ALA A 70 16.65 1.71 3.64
CA ALA A 70 16.36 3.07 3.20
C ALA A 70 14.90 3.19 2.71
N GLY A 71 14.28 4.34 2.97
CA GLY A 71 12.87 4.58 2.59
C GLY A 71 12.65 4.59 1.09
N GLU A 72 13.68 4.93 0.30
CA GLU A 72 13.70 4.84 -1.16
C GLU A 72 13.57 3.40 -1.62
N GLN A 73 14.28 2.46 -1.00
CA GLN A 73 14.19 1.04 -1.35
C GLN A 73 12.81 0.46 -1.02
N VAL A 74 12.17 0.95 0.05
CA VAL A 74 10.79 0.57 0.40
C VAL A 74 9.79 1.13 -0.62
N ALA A 75 9.97 2.37 -1.07
CA ALA A 75 9.15 2.96 -2.12
C ALA A 75 9.27 2.18 -3.45
N ASP A 76 10.49 1.85 -3.86
CA ASP A 76 10.76 1.08 -5.09
C ASP A 76 10.15 -0.32 -5.02
N LEU A 77 10.30 -1.01 -3.88
CA LEU A 77 9.69 -2.32 -3.67
C LEU A 77 8.17 -2.25 -3.74
N ALA A 78 7.56 -1.27 -3.07
CA ALA A 78 6.11 -1.09 -3.09
C ALA A 78 5.60 -0.82 -4.52
N ALA A 79 6.30 0.00 -5.30
CA ALA A 79 5.97 0.28 -6.69
C ALA A 79 6.12 -0.98 -7.59
N SER A 80 7.19 -1.76 -7.42
CA SER A 80 7.43 -3.01 -8.19
C SER A 80 6.33 -4.04 -7.89
N VAL A 81 6.02 -4.25 -6.61
CA VAL A 81 4.96 -5.19 -6.20
C VAL A 81 3.62 -4.72 -6.74
N PHE A 82 3.31 -3.43 -6.65
CA PHE A 82 2.05 -2.91 -7.19
C PHE A 82 1.96 -3.11 -8.71
N HIS A 83 3.06 -2.97 -9.44
CA HIS A 83 3.10 -3.27 -10.88
C HIS A 83 2.88 -4.76 -11.19
N GLU A 84 3.64 -5.64 -10.56
CA GLU A 84 3.65 -7.10 -10.84
C GLU A 84 2.38 -7.82 -10.38
N PHE A 85 1.79 -7.35 -9.27
CA PHE A 85 0.72 -8.06 -8.59
C PHE A 85 -0.67 -7.66 -9.10
N VAL A 86 -1.52 -8.66 -9.35
CA VAL A 86 -2.95 -8.44 -9.63
C VAL A 86 -3.69 -8.40 -8.29
N SER A 87 -3.96 -7.19 -7.79
CA SER A 87 -4.56 -7.01 -6.46
C SER A 87 -6.08 -7.18 -6.49
N LEU A 88 -6.62 -7.93 -5.54
CA LEU A 88 -8.08 -8.12 -5.37
C LEU A 88 -8.71 -7.04 -4.46
N SER A 89 -7.87 -6.30 -3.74
CA SER A 89 -8.24 -5.19 -2.86
C SER A 89 -6.97 -4.47 -2.40
N ILE A 90 -7.12 -3.32 -1.74
CA ILE A 90 -5.98 -2.64 -1.11
C ILE A 90 -5.40 -3.51 0.01
N GLN A 91 -6.26 -4.18 0.78
CA GLN A 91 -5.87 -5.12 1.85
C GLN A 91 -4.96 -6.22 1.29
N HIS A 92 -5.33 -6.80 0.14
CA HIS A 92 -4.54 -7.84 -0.52
C HIS A 92 -3.18 -7.30 -0.98
N LEU A 93 -3.16 -6.09 -1.58
CA LEU A 93 -1.94 -5.44 -2.02
C LEU A 93 -0.97 -5.14 -0.87
N VAL A 94 -1.44 -4.48 0.20
CA VAL A 94 -0.55 -4.10 1.31
C VAL A 94 -0.06 -5.33 2.09
N HIS A 95 -0.85 -6.39 2.15
CA HIS A 95 -0.40 -7.67 2.68
C HIS A 95 0.75 -8.24 1.83
N GLU A 96 0.61 -8.32 0.51
CA GLU A 96 1.66 -8.81 -0.38
C GLU A 96 2.94 -7.96 -0.30
N ILE A 97 2.81 -6.63 -0.26
CA ILE A 97 3.96 -5.73 -0.06
C ILE A 97 4.68 -6.10 1.25
N GLY A 98 3.94 -6.23 2.36
CA GLY A 98 4.53 -6.58 3.65
C GLY A 98 5.24 -7.94 3.66
N GLN A 99 4.68 -8.96 3.01
CA GLN A 99 5.34 -10.26 2.85
C GLN A 99 6.65 -10.15 2.05
N ARG A 100 6.65 -9.37 0.96
CA ARG A 100 7.84 -9.09 0.13
C ARG A 100 8.90 -8.30 0.91
N MET A 101 8.49 -7.36 1.77
CA MET A 101 9.40 -6.65 2.66
C MET A 101 10.10 -7.60 3.64
N PHE A 102 9.36 -8.52 4.27
CA PHE A 102 9.96 -9.51 5.16
C PHE A 102 10.91 -10.47 4.45
N LEU A 103 10.61 -10.87 3.22
CA LEU A 103 11.52 -11.70 2.42
C LEU A 103 12.81 -10.94 2.06
N ARG A 104 12.68 -9.66 1.67
CA ARG A 104 13.80 -8.82 1.26
C ARG A 104 14.70 -8.39 2.42
N TRP A 105 14.10 -8.09 3.58
CA TRP A 105 14.79 -7.59 4.77
C TRP A 105 14.53 -8.49 5.99
N PRO A 106 15.34 -9.56 6.15
CA PRO A 106 15.22 -10.48 7.28
C PRO A 106 15.37 -9.84 8.66
N GLN A 107 16.00 -8.66 8.74
CA GLN A 107 16.21 -7.91 9.98
C GLN A 107 14.97 -7.15 10.47
N LEU A 108 13.88 -7.11 9.69
CA LEU A 108 12.62 -6.48 10.11
C LEU A 108 11.76 -7.45 10.93
N SER A 109 11.21 -6.92 12.03
CA SER A 109 10.30 -7.62 12.95
C SER A 109 8.83 -7.27 12.71
N GLU A 110 8.55 -6.05 12.23
CA GLU A 110 7.20 -5.55 11.98
C GLU A 110 7.19 -4.64 10.74
N VAL A 111 6.09 -4.69 9.99
CA VAL A 111 5.77 -3.75 8.91
C VAL A 111 4.34 -3.24 9.13
N SER A 112 4.13 -1.95 8.95
CA SER A 112 2.84 -1.28 9.14
C SER A 112 2.45 -0.49 7.87
N PHE A 113 1.14 -0.39 7.63
CA PHE A 113 0.57 0.32 6.51
C PHE A 113 -0.61 1.17 6.96
N GLU A 114 -0.65 2.41 6.46
CA GLU A 114 -1.82 3.27 6.47
C GLU A 114 -2.11 3.67 5.03
N ALA A 115 -3.14 3.05 4.44
CA ALA A 115 -3.50 3.23 3.05
C ALA A 115 -4.87 3.89 2.91
N GLN A 116 -5.01 4.72 1.88
CA GLN A 116 -6.26 5.41 1.53
C GLN A 116 -6.62 5.10 0.07
N ASN A 117 -7.87 4.73 -0.17
CA ASN A 117 -8.40 4.59 -1.53
C ASN A 117 -8.78 5.97 -2.06
N ARG A 118 -8.02 6.47 -3.04
CA ARG A 118 -8.21 7.78 -3.68
C ARG A 118 -8.69 7.66 -5.12
N LEU A 119 -9.22 6.50 -5.50
CA LEU A 119 -9.71 6.26 -6.86
C LEU A 119 -10.70 7.33 -7.33
N TRP A 120 -10.45 7.85 -8.52
CA TRP A 120 -11.29 8.83 -9.20
C TRP A 120 -12.66 8.28 -9.62
N ASP A 121 -13.64 9.17 -9.70
CA ASP A 121 -14.95 8.86 -10.26
C ASP A 121 -14.86 8.86 -11.80
N LEU A 122 -15.51 7.88 -12.44
CA LEU A 122 -15.59 7.80 -13.89
C LEU A 122 -16.54 8.89 -14.41
N ALA A 123 -16.01 9.81 -15.21
CA ALA A 123 -16.74 10.96 -15.74
C ALA A 123 -17.24 10.76 -17.17
N GLY A 124 -16.58 9.89 -17.95
CA GLY A 124 -17.00 9.57 -19.32
C GLY A 124 -16.21 8.42 -19.93
N GLU A 125 -16.83 7.76 -20.89
CA GLU A 125 -16.24 6.67 -21.68
C GLU A 125 -16.45 6.97 -23.18
N SER A 126 -15.47 6.63 -24.01
CA SER A 126 -15.59 6.76 -25.46
C SER A 126 -16.53 5.70 -26.03
N SER A 127 -17.36 6.08 -27.00
CA SER A 127 -18.18 5.12 -27.77
C SER A 127 -17.36 4.26 -28.73
N ASP A 128 -16.17 4.73 -29.10
CA ASP A 128 -15.38 4.16 -30.20
C ASP A 128 -14.20 3.30 -29.70
N ASP A 129 -13.72 3.54 -28.48
CA ASP A 129 -12.63 2.77 -27.85
C ASP A 129 -12.83 2.69 -26.33
N GLU A 130 -13.18 1.51 -25.83
CA GLU A 130 -13.45 1.24 -24.41
C GLU A 130 -12.25 1.50 -23.48
N ARG A 131 -11.03 1.61 -24.03
CA ARG A 131 -9.82 1.94 -23.26
C ARG A 131 -9.74 3.43 -22.92
N LEU A 132 -10.44 4.28 -23.68
CA LEU A 132 -10.44 5.73 -23.48
C LEU A 132 -11.50 6.12 -22.46
N LYS A 133 -11.03 6.51 -21.29
CA LYS A 133 -11.86 6.88 -20.14
C LYS A 133 -11.42 8.23 -19.59
N VAL A 134 -12.39 9.04 -19.20
CA VAL A 134 -12.18 10.32 -18.53
C VAL A 134 -12.59 10.17 -17.07
N TYR A 135 -11.74 10.63 -16.17
CA TYR A 135 -11.95 10.56 -14.73
C TYR A 135 -11.99 11.96 -14.12
N ALA A 136 -12.67 12.10 -12.99
CA ALA A 136 -12.74 13.31 -12.19
C ALA A 136 -12.50 13.02 -10.71
N ASP A 137 -12.13 14.04 -9.95
CA ASP A 137 -11.94 13.90 -8.50
C ASP A 137 -13.21 13.34 -7.84
N PRO A 138 -13.07 12.34 -6.96
CA PRO A 138 -14.20 11.72 -6.32
C PRO A 138 -14.80 12.67 -5.28
N ARG A 139 -15.98 12.30 -4.77
CA ARG A 139 -16.53 12.93 -3.56
C ARG A 139 -15.53 12.82 -2.39
N PRO A 140 -15.60 13.72 -1.39
CA PRO A 140 -14.62 13.76 -0.29
C PRO A 140 -14.40 12.44 0.49
N PRO A 141 -15.39 11.55 0.69
CA PRO A 141 -15.17 10.30 1.41
C PRO A 141 -14.17 9.38 0.72
N PHE A 142 -13.26 8.79 1.49
CA PHE A 142 -12.30 7.80 1.01
C PHE A 142 -12.25 6.60 1.95
N GLY A 143 -11.96 5.42 1.41
CA GLY A 143 -11.70 4.23 2.21
C GLY A 143 -10.33 4.31 2.87
N ARG A 144 -10.24 3.94 4.15
CA ARG A 144 -8.96 3.85 4.88
C ARG A 144 -8.71 2.41 5.32
N ILE A 145 -7.48 1.94 5.13
CA ILE A 145 -7.03 0.60 5.46
C ILE A 145 -5.78 0.73 6.34
N GLY A 146 -5.85 0.16 7.55
CA GLY A 146 -4.68 -0.02 8.42
C GLY A 146 -4.30 -1.50 8.48
N LEU A 147 -3.01 -1.81 8.32
CA LEU A 147 -2.51 -3.18 8.50
C LEU A 147 -1.19 -3.14 9.27
N ARG A 148 -1.00 -4.11 10.17
CA ARG A 148 0.26 -4.34 10.84
C ARG A 148 0.57 -5.82 10.80
N LEU A 149 1.73 -6.16 10.25
CA LEU A 149 2.23 -7.52 10.14
C LEU A 149 3.44 -7.67 11.05
N ARG A 150 3.49 -8.76 11.81
CA ARG A 150 4.63 -9.13 12.64
C ARG A 150 5.19 -10.44 12.14
N ARG A 151 6.51 -10.57 12.17
CA ARG A 151 7.17 -11.84 11.94
C ARG A 151 6.92 -12.74 13.17
N GLU A 152 6.51 -13.99 12.93
CA GLU A 152 6.43 -15.03 13.97
C GLU A 152 7.82 -15.43 14.49
#